data_AF-A0A4Q6CFF2-F1
#
_entry.id   AF-A0A4Q6CFF2-F1
#
_cell.length_a   1.000
_cell.length_b   1.000
_cell.length_c   1.000
_cell.angle_alpha   90.00
_cell.angle_beta   90.00
_cell.angle_gamma   90.00
#
_symmetry.space_group_name_H-M   'P 1'
#
loop_
_entity.id
_entity.type
_entity.pdbx_description
1 polymer ?
#
loop_
_entity_poly.entity_id
_entity_poly.type
_entity_poly.pdbx_seq_one_letter_code
_entity_poly.pdbx_strand_id
1 'polypeptide(L)'
;MPRSLHRFKLAAPLMSLMLVVAPTGAQPTASLPTIAYSGGDGSTIRKAVVIGGARSPAEGLAAELEWIRQNLPGATLQSRGRVTGPPHYDVVTVRLAAGALMDLHFDITAFIAE
;
A
#
# COMPACT_ATOMS: atom_id res chain seq x y z
N MET A 1 -39.74 -52.81 29.52
CA MET A 1 -39.50 -53.23 30.92
C MET A 1 -38.01 -53.13 31.22
N PRO A 2 -37.60 -52.30 32.21
CA PRO A 2 -36.19 -52.09 32.53
C PRO A 2 -35.73 -53.04 33.66
N ARG A 3 -34.46 -53.41 33.69
CA ARG A 3 -33.80 -53.83 34.94
C ARG A 3 -32.31 -53.53 34.90
N SER A 4 -31.97 -52.55 35.73
CA SER A 4 -30.63 -52.07 36.10
C SER A 4 -29.84 -53.15 36.87
N LEU A 5 -28.50 -53.11 36.84
CA LEU A 5 -27.70 -52.74 38.03
C LEU A 5 -26.19 -53.06 37.90
N HIS A 6 -25.43 -52.29 38.70
CA HIS A 6 -24.05 -52.47 39.20
C HIS A 6 -22.93 -51.86 38.33
N ARG A 7 -22.57 -50.59 38.58
CA ARG A 7 -21.57 -50.13 39.57
C ARG A 7 -20.16 -50.67 39.31
N PHE A 8 -19.32 -49.84 38.69
CA PHE A 8 -17.89 -49.77 39.01
C PHE A 8 -17.46 -48.30 39.03
N LYS A 9 -17.03 -47.84 40.21
CA LYS A 9 -16.30 -46.59 40.36
C LYS A 9 -14.83 -46.89 40.08
N LEU A 10 -14.25 -46.27 39.06
CA LEU A 10 -12.79 -46.09 39.00
C LEU A 10 -12.51 -44.59 38.91
N ALA A 11 -11.91 -44.07 39.97
CA ALA A 11 -11.28 -42.77 40.00
C ALA A 11 -9.95 -42.87 39.24
N ALA A 12 -9.80 -42.08 38.18
CA ALA A 12 -8.51 -41.86 37.52
C ALA A 12 -8.00 -40.46 37.93
N PRO A 13 -6.75 -40.30 38.38
CA PRO A 13 -6.22 -39.01 38.79
C PRO A 13 -6.03 -38.13 37.54
N LEU A 14 -6.56 -36.90 37.63
CA LEU A 14 -6.40 -35.85 36.64
C LEU A 14 -4.93 -35.38 36.66
N MET A 15 -4.12 -35.84 35.71
CA MET A 15 -2.76 -35.36 35.52
C MET A 15 -2.83 -34.00 34.82
N SER A 16 -2.81 -32.91 35.60
CA SER A 16 -2.74 -31.54 35.08
C SER A 16 -1.42 -31.30 34.36
N LEU A 17 -1.48 -31.27 33.05
CA LEU A 17 -0.41 -30.77 32.18
C LEU A 17 -0.36 -29.24 32.29
N MET A 18 0.64 -28.71 32.98
CA MET A 18 0.97 -27.28 32.99
C MET A 18 1.51 -26.90 31.60
N LEU A 19 0.67 -26.25 30.79
CA LEU A 19 1.09 -25.65 29.53
C LEU A 19 1.88 -24.37 29.85
N VAL A 20 3.21 -24.43 29.77
CA VAL A 20 4.06 -23.24 29.76
C VAL A 20 3.82 -22.51 28.45
N VAL A 21 3.04 -21.43 28.48
CA VAL A 21 2.97 -20.46 27.39
C VAL A 21 4.23 -19.60 27.47
N ALA A 22 5.16 -19.79 26.54
CA ALA A 22 6.26 -18.86 26.35
C ALA A 22 5.70 -17.53 25.80
N PRO A 23 6.10 -16.36 26.32
CA PRO A 23 5.75 -15.10 25.70
C PRO A 23 6.45 -15.01 24.36
N THR A 24 5.68 -15.05 23.27
CA THR A 24 6.17 -14.68 21.94
C THR A 24 6.65 -13.23 22.03
N GLY A 25 7.96 -13.02 21.88
CA GLY A 25 8.54 -11.68 21.80
C GLY A 25 7.85 -10.91 20.68
N ALA A 26 7.31 -9.74 21.01
CA ALA A 26 6.76 -8.83 20.03
C ALA A 26 7.87 -8.43 19.05
N GLN A 27 7.82 -8.98 17.85
CA GLN A 27 8.69 -8.58 16.76
C GLN A 27 8.35 -7.13 16.40
N PRO A 28 9.34 -6.23 16.23
CA PRO A 28 9.06 -4.88 15.73
C PRO A 28 8.34 -5.01 14.39
N THR A 29 7.07 -4.65 14.34
CA THR A 29 6.38 -4.44 13.07
C THR A 29 7.06 -3.25 12.42
N ALA A 30 7.96 -3.51 11.47
CA ALA A 30 8.47 -2.48 10.60
C ALA A 30 7.24 -1.81 9.95
N SER A 31 6.95 -0.57 10.35
CA SER A 31 5.86 0.20 9.77
C SER A 31 6.09 0.28 8.27
N LEU A 32 5.10 -0.12 7.49
CA LEU A 32 5.16 0.03 6.03
C LEU A 32 5.38 1.53 5.73
N PRO A 33 6.27 1.87 4.78
CA PRO A 33 6.44 3.25 4.39
C PRO A 33 5.09 3.79 3.91
N THR A 34 4.67 4.91 4.50
CA THR A 34 3.45 5.61 4.09
C THR A 34 3.77 6.45 2.86
N ILE A 35 2.93 6.36 1.82
CA ILE A 35 3.07 7.19 0.61
C ILE A 35 3.01 8.67 1.01
N ALA A 36 3.98 9.45 0.54
CA ALA A 36 4.05 10.89 0.75
C ALA A 36 4.28 11.61 -0.57
N TYR A 37 3.68 12.80 -0.71
CA TYR A 37 3.84 13.64 -1.89
C TYR A 37 4.60 14.92 -1.52
N SER A 38 5.56 15.30 -2.35
CA SER A 38 6.29 16.57 -2.22
C SER A 38 6.63 17.12 -3.61
N GLY A 39 7.50 18.14 -3.70
CA GLY A 39 7.81 18.79 -4.97
C GLY A 39 6.80 19.88 -5.33
N GLY A 40 6.31 19.87 -6.57
CA GLY A 40 5.40 20.89 -7.11
C GLY A 40 4.01 20.39 -7.49
N ASP A 41 3.37 21.10 -8.43
CA ASP A 41 2.02 20.84 -8.93
C ASP A 41 1.95 19.89 -10.14
N GLY A 42 3.10 19.39 -10.61
CA GLY A 42 3.22 18.51 -11.76
C GLY A 42 3.09 19.18 -13.13
N SER A 43 2.77 20.48 -13.22
CA SER A 43 2.51 21.16 -14.51
C SER A 43 3.73 21.25 -15.44
N THR A 44 4.94 21.03 -14.90
CA THR A 44 6.19 20.97 -15.64
C THR A 44 7.16 20.02 -14.92
N ILE A 45 8.19 19.54 -15.60
CA ILE A 45 9.29 18.75 -14.99
C ILE A 45 9.90 19.46 -13.76
N ARG A 46 10.14 20.77 -13.82
CA ARG A 46 10.71 21.53 -12.68
C ARG A 46 9.77 21.55 -11.46
N LYS A 47 8.47 21.39 -11.70
CA LYS A 47 7.44 21.33 -10.67
C LYS A 47 6.92 19.90 -10.50
N ALA A 48 7.68 18.87 -10.85
CA ALA A 48 7.22 17.49 -10.75
C ALA A 48 6.72 17.16 -9.34
N VAL A 49 5.71 16.31 -9.28
CA VAL A 49 5.23 15.72 -8.02
C VAL A 49 6.18 14.59 -7.66
N VAL A 50 6.83 14.67 -6.50
CA VAL A 50 7.74 13.64 -6.01
C VAL A 50 6.97 12.66 -5.15
N ILE A 51 7.04 11.37 -5.50
CA ILE A 51 6.38 10.29 -4.76
C ILE A 51 7.41 9.60 -3.86
N GLY A 52 7.26 9.81 -2.54
CA GLY A 52 8.05 9.15 -1.51
C GLY A 52 7.33 7.92 -0.94
N GLY A 53 8.10 6.91 -0.54
CA GLY A 53 7.60 5.72 0.14
C GLY A 53 7.06 4.61 -0.77
N ALA A 54 6.90 4.85 -2.07
CA ALA A 54 6.61 3.79 -3.05
C ALA A 54 7.83 2.88 -3.24
N ARG A 55 7.60 1.57 -3.33
CA ARG A 55 8.65 0.53 -3.43
C ARG A 55 8.64 -0.21 -4.76
N SER A 56 7.65 0.06 -5.60
CA SER A 56 7.51 -0.57 -6.91
C SER A 56 6.80 0.36 -7.89
N PRO A 57 6.95 0.12 -9.20
CA PRO A 57 6.18 0.85 -10.21
C PRO A 57 4.67 0.74 -10.03
N ALA A 58 4.17 -0.38 -9.48
CA ALA A 58 2.74 -0.55 -9.20
C ALA A 58 2.27 0.32 -8.02
N GLU A 59 3.06 0.41 -6.95
CA GLU A 59 2.79 1.32 -5.84
C GLU A 59 2.89 2.80 -6.29
N GLY A 60 3.86 3.11 -7.16
CA GLY A 60 4.00 4.43 -7.79
C GLY A 60 2.78 4.81 -8.62
N LEU A 61 2.32 3.92 -9.51
CA LEU A 61 1.11 4.13 -10.31
C LEU A 61 -0.12 4.39 -9.43
N ALA A 62 -0.30 3.60 -8.36
CA ALA A 62 -1.41 3.81 -7.43
C ALA A 62 -1.34 5.18 -6.75
N ALA A 63 -0.13 5.61 -6.35
CA ALA A 63 0.09 6.92 -5.75
C ALA A 63 -0.18 8.08 -6.74
N GLU A 64 0.24 7.96 -8.00
CA GLU A 64 -0.06 8.97 -9.03
C GLU A 64 -1.56 9.14 -9.25
N LEU A 65 -2.30 8.03 -9.41
CA LEU A 65 -3.74 8.06 -9.61
C LEU A 65 -4.46 8.67 -8.40
N GLU A 66 -4.01 8.36 -7.19
CA GLU A 66 -4.55 8.92 -5.98
C GLU A 66 -4.27 10.42 -5.87
N TRP A 67 -3.06 10.86 -6.20
CA TRP A 67 -2.72 12.28 -6.24
C TRP A 67 -3.60 13.04 -7.22
N ILE A 68 -3.81 12.52 -8.44
CA ILE A 68 -4.69 13.12 -9.45
C ILE A 68 -6.11 13.23 -8.91
N ARG A 69 -6.63 12.16 -8.32
CA ARG A 69 -8.00 12.13 -7.77
C ARG A 69 -8.19 13.16 -6.67
N GLN A 70 -7.20 13.36 -5.80
CA GLN A 70 -7.25 14.32 -4.69
C GLN A 70 -7.09 15.77 -5.16
N ASN A 71 -6.17 16.04 -6.09
CA ASN A 71 -5.77 17.41 -6.46
C ASN A 71 -6.53 17.96 -7.67
N LEU A 72 -7.04 17.08 -8.54
CA LEU A 72 -7.75 17.46 -9.77
C LEU A 72 -9.10 16.73 -9.84
N PRO A 73 -10.04 17.06 -8.94
CA PRO A 73 -11.34 16.39 -8.88
C PRO A 73 -12.08 16.52 -10.22
N GLY A 74 -12.58 15.39 -10.73
CA GLY A 74 -13.27 15.32 -12.02
C GLY A 74 -12.35 15.25 -13.24
N ALA A 75 -11.03 15.24 -13.06
CA ALA A 75 -10.12 14.97 -14.16
C ALA A 75 -10.19 13.50 -14.62
N THR A 76 -10.06 13.28 -15.92
CA THR A 76 -10.00 11.94 -16.51
C THR A 76 -8.64 11.69 -17.14
N LEU A 77 -8.04 10.54 -16.85
CA LEU A 77 -6.81 10.08 -17.50
C LEU A 77 -7.02 9.98 -19.02
N GLN A 78 -6.07 10.46 -19.82
CA GLN A 78 -6.11 10.38 -21.28
C GLN A 78 -4.99 9.51 -21.83
N SER A 79 -3.77 9.74 -21.36
CA SER A 79 -2.60 8.98 -21.78
C SER A 79 -1.52 8.99 -20.70
N ARG A 80 -0.54 8.11 -20.86
CA ARG A 80 0.64 8.00 -20.01
C ARG A 80 1.87 7.78 -20.90
N GLY A 81 2.98 8.35 -20.48
CA GLY A 81 4.28 8.17 -21.08
C GLY A 81 5.37 8.24 -20.01
N ARG A 82 6.62 8.07 -20.44
CA ARG A 82 7.78 8.14 -19.57
C ARG A 82 8.88 8.93 -20.25
N VAL A 83 9.51 9.83 -19.51
CA VAL A 83 10.78 10.45 -19.88
C VAL A 83 11.90 9.62 -19.27
N THR A 84 12.75 9.06 -20.13
CA THR A 84 13.86 8.18 -19.75
C THR A 84 15.17 8.95 -19.60
N GLY A 85 15.99 8.55 -18.63
CA GLY A 85 17.22 9.22 -18.20
C GLY A 85 17.07 9.74 -16.77
N PRO A 86 18.14 9.85 -15.97
CA PRO A 86 18.04 10.37 -14.61
C PRO A 86 17.86 11.90 -14.60
N PRO A 87 16.88 12.46 -13.84
CA PRO A 87 15.83 11.77 -13.08
C PRO A 87 14.72 11.20 -13.98
N HIS A 88 14.09 10.11 -13.55
CA HIS A 88 13.01 9.46 -14.31
C HIS A 88 11.68 10.13 -14.01
N TYR A 89 10.87 10.34 -15.06
CA TYR A 89 9.53 10.90 -14.92
C TYR A 89 8.48 10.08 -15.62
N ASP A 90 7.35 9.83 -14.95
CA ASP A 90 6.11 9.48 -15.62
C ASP A 90 5.39 10.77 -16.02
N VAL A 91 4.91 10.82 -17.26
CA VAL A 91 4.12 11.91 -17.82
C VAL A 91 2.70 11.42 -17.99
N VAL A 92 1.76 12.05 -17.29
CA VAL A 92 0.36 11.66 -17.27
C VAL A 92 -0.48 12.79 -17.85
N THR A 93 -1.03 12.58 -19.03
CA THR A 93 -1.96 13.55 -19.62
C THR A 93 -3.36 13.31 -19.06
N VAL A 94 -3.94 14.34 -18.46
CA VAL A 94 -5.31 14.34 -17.97
C VAL A 94 -6.14 15.37 -18.73
N ARG A 95 -7.43 15.09 -18.87
CA ARG A 95 -8.45 16.09 -19.21
C ARG A 95 -9.05 16.60 -17.91
N LEU A 96 -8.88 17.89 -17.62
CA LEU A 96 -9.46 18.55 -16.46
C LEU A 96 -10.99 18.58 -16.57
N ALA A 97 -11.67 18.77 -15.44
CA ALA A 97 -13.13 18.90 -15.41
C ALA A 97 -13.65 20.03 -16.32
N ALA A 98 -12.87 21.10 -16.49
CA ALA A 98 -13.17 22.22 -17.41
C ALA A 98 -12.90 21.89 -18.89
N GLY A 99 -12.44 20.67 -19.21
CA GLY A 99 -12.23 20.17 -20.57
C GLY A 99 -10.82 20.36 -21.14
N ALA A 100 -9.99 21.20 -20.51
CA ALA A 100 -8.60 21.43 -20.92
C ALA A 100 -7.71 20.21 -20.69
N LEU A 101 -6.72 19.99 -21.55
CA LEU A 101 -5.69 18.98 -21.35
C LEU A 101 -4.53 19.55 -20.55
N MET A 102 -3.94 18.71 -19.70
CA MET A 102 -2.77 19.05 -18.89
C MET A 102 -1.87 17.83 -18.74
N ASP A 103 -0.57 18.03 -18.95
CA ASP A 103 0.45 17.03 -18.67
C ASP A 103 0.95 17.19 -17.23
N LEU A 104 0.86 16.11 -16.47
CA LEU A 104 1.43 15.99 -15.13
C LEU A 104 2.72 15.23 -15.18
N HIS A 105 3.72 15.71 -14.44
CA HIS A 105 5.03 15.10 -14.35
C HIS A 105 5.22 14.58 -12.92
N PHE A 106 5.47 13.28 -12.80
CA PHE A 106 5.77 12.63 -11.52
C PHE A 106 7.22 12.17 -11.51
N ASP A 107 7.98 12.55 -10.48
CA ASP A 107 9.33 12.03 -10.28
C ASP A 107 9.22 10.63 -9.65
N ILE A 108 9.63 9.64 -10.44
CA ILE A 108 9.54 8.21 -10.10
C ILE A 108 10.93 7.60 -9.83
N THR A 109 11.96 8.44 -9.76
CA THR A 109 13.37 8.03 -9.64
C THR A 109 13.59 7.10 -8.44
N ALA A 110 12.83 7.29 -7.36
CA ALA A 110 12.98 6.52 -6.12
C ALA A 110 12.59 5.03 -6.21
N PHE A 111 11.83 4.62 -7.24
CA PHE A 111 11.26 3.26 -7.31
C PHE A 111 11.28 2.63 -8.72
N ILE A 112 12.05 3.21 -9.62
CA ILE A 112 12.34 2.67 -10.95
C ILE A 112 13.84 2.39 -11.04
N ALA A 113 14.19 1.21 -11.55
CA ALA A 113 15.54 0.87 -11.97
C ALA A 113 15.68 1.06 -13.49
N GLU A 114 16.90 1.37 -13.95
CA GLU A 114 17.25 1.45 -15.38
C GLU A 114 17.10 0.11 -16.12
#